data_AF-A0A261B0W8-F1
#
_entry.id   AF-A0A261B0W8-F1
#
_cell.length_a   1.000
_cell.length_b   1.000
_cell.length_c   1.000
_cell.angle_alpha   90.00
_cell.angle_beta   90.00
_cell.angle_gamma   90.00
#
_symmetry.space_group_name_H-M   'P 1'
#
loop_
_entity.id
_entity.type
_entity.pdbx_description
1 polymer ?
#
loop_
_entity_poly.entity_id
_entity_poly.type
_entity_poly.pdbx_seq_one_letter_code
_entity_poly.pdbx_strand_id
1 'polypeptide(L)'
;MAESGEKDAEATTSAADGYSKEAVTIIGLLGECGINEFDPRVVSMLMDVQYAVTSKVLQVASGLSRHAEKQRIEADDVQTAADILGVLSSNTPDREKILQMANDKNQQPLPQIRHNYGLKLPNDRFCQLQQNFVYKADDSYQEMEMQQVAHPPRIIEPPSAVLRPEHVQNMLKRRAPEDDFDS
;
A
#
# COMPACT_ATOMS: atom_id res chain seq x y z
N MET A 1 -4.11 -51.99 -20.09
CA MET A 1 -3.38 -51.90 -18.81
C MET A 1 -2.09 -51.13 -19.05
N ALA A 2 -2.11 -49.85 -18.71
CA ALA A 2 -0.92 -49.04 -18.46
C ALA A 2 -1.40 -47.91 -17.55
N GLU A 3 -1.13 -48.08 -16.27
CA GLU A 3 -1.40 -47.13 -15.19
C GLU A 3 -0.29 -46.09 -15.21
N SER A 4 -0.65 -44.81 -15.23
CA SER A 4 0.31 -43.72 -15.20
C SER A 4 -0.15 -42.65 -14.22
N GLY A 5 0.53 -42.64 -13.07
CA GLY A 5 1.10 -41.40 -12.51
C GLY A 5 0.22 -40.60 -11.56
N GLU A 6 0.02 -41.11 -10.35
CA GLU A 6 -0.34 -40.30 -9.18
C GLU A 6 0.98 -39.90 -8.49
N LYS A 7 1.54 -38.74 -8.86
CA LYS A 7 2.82 -38.28 -8.29
C LYS A 7 3.03 -36.76 -8.35
N ASP A 8 2.04 -35.97 -7.95
CA ASP A 8 2.18 -34.51 -7.81
C ASP A 8 1.49 -33.96 -6.55
N ALA A 9 1.70 -34.60 -5.38
CA ALA A 9 1.14 -34.12 -4.11
C ALA A 9 2.16 -33.99 -2.95
N GLU A 10 3.46 -34.16 -3.20
CA GLU A 10 4.43 -34.32 -2.11
C GLU A 10 5.71 -33.46 -2.28
N ALA A 11 5.58 -32.22 -2.75
CA ALA A 11 6.72 -31.31 -2.95
C ALA A 11 6.59 -29.92 -2.31
N THR A 12 5.59 -29.66 -1.48
CA THR A 12 5.38 -28.33 -0.86
C THR A 12 5.63 -28.28 0.65
N THR A 13 6.11 -29.36 1.28
CA THR A 13 6.24 -29.46 2.75
C THR A 13 7.70 -29.55 3.23
N SER A 14 8.69 -29.07 2.48
CA SER A 14 10.10 -29.15 2.91
C SER A 14 10.70 -27.84 3.42
N ALA A 15 9.88 -26.84 3.76
CA ALA A 15 10.35 -25.58 4.37
C ALA A 15 10.02 -25.47 5.88
N ALA A 16 9.36 -26.46 6.49
CA ALA A 16 8.80 -26.34 7.83
C ALA A 16 9.81 -26.52 9.00
N ASP A 17 11.02 -27.04 8.75
CA ASP A 17 11.94 -27.46 9.81
C ASP A 17 12.77 -26.32 10.45
N GLY A 18 12.51 -25.06 10.11
CA GLY A 18 13.26 -23.89 10.65
C GLY A 18 12.41 -22.82 11.35
N TYR A 19 11.09 -22.97 11.41
CA TYR A 19 10.20 -21.92 11.89
C TYR A 19 9.78 -22.12 13.36
N SER A 20 9.77 -21.02 14.13
CA SER A 20 9.20 -21.01 15.48
C SER A 20 7.70 -21.37 15.45
N LYS A 21 7.15 -21.87 16.55
CA LYS A 21 5.72 -22.21 16.67
C LYS A 21 4.81 -21.04 16.28
N GLU A 22 5.16 -19.82 16.69
CA GLU A 22 4.40 -18.61 16.35
C GLU A 22 4.46 -18.27 14.86
N ALA A 23 5.61 -18.49 14.23
CA ALA A 23 5.77 -18.32 12.80
C ALA A 23 4.90 -19.31 12.02
N VAL A 24 4.80 -20.56 12.49
CA VAL A 24 3.89 -21.57 11.91
C VAL A 24 2.44 -21.13 12.02
N THR A 25 2.02 -20.56 13.15
CA THR A 25 0.65 -20.03 13.33
C THR A 25 0.36 -18.88 12.36
N ILE A 26 1.31 -17.96 12.16
CA ILE A 26 1.14 -16.84 11.21
C ILE A 26 1.08 -17.35 9.76
N ILE A 27 1.90 -18.33 9.40
CA ILE A 27 1.85 -18.97 8.08
C ILE A 27 0.50 -19.67 7.86
N GLY A 28 -0.01 -20.36 8.89
CA GLY A 28 -1.35 -20.96 8.86
C GLY A 28 -2.45 -19.92 8.61
N LEU A 29 -2.39 -18.79 9.34
CA LEU A 29 -3.33 -17.67 9.16
C LEU A 29 -3.27 -17.09 7.73
N LEU A 30 -2.06 -16.89 7.18
CA LEU A 30 -1.89 -16.42 5.80
C LEU A 30 -2.53 -17.40 4.80
N GLY A 31 -2.37 -18.71 5.03
CA GLY A 31 -3.03 -19.75 4.24
C GLY A 31 -4.55 -19.72 4.33
N GLU A 32 -5.12 -19.51 5.53
CA GLU A 32 -6.57 -19.35 5.72
C GLU A 32 -7.12 -18.09 5.02
N CYS A 33 -6.31 -17.02 4.93
CA CYS A 33 -6.64 -15.84 4.14
C CYS A 33 -6.48 -16.04 2.62
N GLY A 34 -6.03 -17.21 2.16
CA GLY A 34 -5.81 -17.52 0.75
C GLY A 34 -4.51 -16.94 0.17
N ILE A 35 -3.56 -16.52 1.02
CA ILE A 35 -2.28 -15.96 0.61
C ILE A 35 -1.25 -17.09 0.58
N ASN A 36 -1.00 -17.63 -0.61
CA ASN A 36 -0.11 -18.79 -0.81
C ASN A 36 1.34 -18.40 -1.16
N GLU A 37 1.58 -17.16 -1.60
CA GLU A 37 2.90 -16.66 -1.97
C GLU A 37 3.18 -15.34 -1.23
N PHE A 38 4.23 -15.34 -0.41
CA PHE A 38 4.67 -14.17 0.34
C PHE A 38 6.19 -14.22 0.57
N ASP A 39 6.79 -13.06 0.76
CA ASP A 39 8.20 -12.95 1.16
C ASP A 39 8.36 -13.46 2.61
N PRO A 40 9.34 -14.33 2.91
CA PRO A 40 9.57 -14.85 4.26
C PRO A 40 9.70 -13.77 5.35
N ARG A 41 10.16 -12.55 5.00
CA ARG A 41 10.28 -11.41 5.93
C ARG A 41 8.92 -10.93 6.45
N VAL A 42 7.84 -11.17 5.72
CA VAL A 42 6.47 -10.82 6.15
C VAL A 42 6.10 -11.55 7.44
N VAL A 43 6.52 -12.81 7.58
CA VAL A 43 6.24 -13.59 8.80
C VAL A 43 6.92 -12.94 10.01
N SER A 44 8.19 -12.55 9.89
CA SER A 44 8.91 -11.84 10.95
C SER A 44 8.24 -10.49 11.28
N MET A 45 7.85 -9.73 10.26
CA MET A 45 7.19 -8.43 10.46
C MET A 45 5.84 -8.58 11.16
N LEU A 46 5.05 -9.60 10.81
CA LEU A 46 3.77 -9.89 11.48
C LEU A 46 3.97 -10.33 12.92
N MET A 47 5.01 -11.11 13.22
CA MET A 47 5.38 -11.43 14.61
C MET A 47 5.71 -10.17 15.41
N ASP A 48 6.49 -9.26 14.84
CA ASP A 48 6.84 -7.99 15.49
C ASP A 48 5.60 -7.13 15.76
N VAL A 49 4.68 -7.07 14.79
CA VAL A 49 3.39 -6.37 14.95
C VAL A 49 2.55 -7.02 16.05
N GLN A 50 2.42 -8.35 16.06
CA GLN A 50 1.69 -9.07 17.10
C GLN A 50 2.25 -8.76 18.49
N TYR A 51 3.57 -8.81 18.65
CA TYR A 51 4.24 -8.51 19.91
C TYR A 51 4.02 -7.05 20.32
N ALA A 52 4.21 -6.10 19.39
CA ALA A 52 4.06 -4.67 19.67
C ALA A 52 2.63 -4.31 20.08
N VAL A 53 1.62 -4.82 19.35
CA VAL A 53 0.20 -4.58 19.64
C VAL A 53 -0.18 -5.21 20.98
N THR A 54 0.18 -6.47 21.23
CA THR A 54 -0.13 -7.16 22.48
C THR A 54 0.51 -6.45 23.68
N SER A 55 1.78 -6.08 23.56
CA SER A 55 2.50 -5.33 24.60
C SER A 55 1.83 -3.99 24.88
N LYS A 56 1.37 -3.29 23.83
CA LYS A 56 0.68 -2.01 23.99
C LYS A 56 -0.67 -2.14 24.69
N VAL A 57 -1.46 -3.14 24.32
CA VAL A 57 -2.74 -3.46 24.97
C VAL A 57 -2.53 -3.77 26.45
N LEU A 58 -1.57 -4.64 26.78
CA LEU A 58 -1.28 -5.01 28.16
C LEU A 58 -0.76 -3.83 28.99
N GLN A 59 0.01 -2.92 28.39
CA GLN A 59 0.47 -1.70 29.06
C GLN A 59 -0.71 -0.81 29.47
N VAL A 60 -1.69 -0.62 28.57
CA VAL A 60 -2.90 0.16 28.85
C VAL A 60 -3.79 -0.56 29.87
N ALA A 61 -4.00 -1.87 29.71
CA ALA A 61 -4.78 -2.68 30.64
C ALA A 61 -4.20 -2.68 32.06
N SER A 62 -2.87 -2.75 32.19
CA SER A 62 -2.19 -2.61 33.49
C SER A 62 -2.42 -1.23 34.11
N GLY A 63 -2.43 -0.16 33.31
CA GLY A 63 -2.80 1.17 33.76
C GLY A 63 -4.25 1.25 34.27
N LEU A 64 -5.19 0.62 33.56
CA LEU A 64 -6.61 0.55 33.94
C LEU A 64 -6.81 -0.25 35.25
N SER A 65 -6.21 -1.44 35.34
CA SER A 65 -6.25 -2.27 36.55
C SER A 65 -5.71 -1.51 37.77
N ARG A 66 -4.61 -0.77 37.61
CA ARG A 66 -4.04 0.06 38.70
C ARG A 66 -4.95 1.22 39.08
N HIS A 67 -5.62 1.85 38.11
CA HIS A 67 -6.60 2.91 38.36
C HIS A 67 -7.82 2.40 39.14
N ALA A 68 -8.23 1.16 38.88
CA ALA A 68 -9.33 0.49 39.59
C ALA A 68 -8.90 -0.19 40.91
N GLU A 69 -7.66 0.04 41.38
CA GLU A 69 -7.08 -0.56 42.59
C GLU A 69 -7.09 -2.11 42.60
N LYS A 70 -7.17 -2.73 41.41
CA LYS A 70 -7.13 -4.19 41.24
C LYS A 70 -5.68 -4.69 41.25
N GLN A 71 -5.44 -5.82 41.90
CA GLN A 71 -4.12 -6.48 41.97
C GLN A 71 -3.82 -7.39 40.77
N ARG A 72 -4.84 -7.71 39.96
CA ARG A 72 -4.73 -8.57 38.79
C ARG A 72 -5.45 -7.90 37.63
N ILE A 73 -4.86 -8.02 36.44
CA ILE A 73 -5.48 -7.59 35.18
C ILE A 73 -6.60 -8.57 34.88
N GLU A 74 -7.81 -8.05 34.69
CA GLU A 74 -9.00 -8.82 34.34
C GLU A 74 -9.32 -8.70 32.84
N ALA A 75 -10.20 -9.58 32.34
CA ALA A 75 -10.62 -9.57 30.94
C ALA A 75 -11.26 -8.23 30.53
N ASP A 76 -12.02 -7.61 31.44
CA ASP A 76 -12.65 -6.30 31.20
C ASP A 76 -11.61 -5.19 30.99
N ASP A 77 -10.47 -5.24 31.69
CA ASP A 77 -9.40 -4.26 31.55
C ASP A 77 -8.71 -4.40 30.18
N VAL A 78 -8.56 -5.64 29.70
CA VAL A 78 -8.01 -5.94 28.36
C VAL A 78 -8.97 -5.52 27.26
N GLN A 79 -10.27 -5.80 27.40
CA GLN A 79 -11.28 -5.40 26.43
C GLN A 79 -11.36 -3.87 26.32
N THR A 80 -11.41 -3.18 27.45
CA THR A 80 -11.44 -1.72 27.50
C THR A 80 -10.16 -1.12 26.89
N ALA A 81 -8.99 -1.70 27.18
CA ALA A 81 -7.73 -1.28 26.58
C ALA A 81 -7.71 -1.47 25.04
N ALA A 82 -8.25 -2.60 24.55
CA ALA A 82 -8.35 -2.87 23.12
C ALA A 82 -9.28 -1.88 22.40
N ASP A 83 -10.39 -1.52 23.04
CA ASP A 83 -11.36 -0.55 22.52
C ASP A 83 -10.77 0.87 22.48
N ILE A 84 -10.08 1.29 23.54
CA ILE A 84 -9.38 2.59 23.60
C ILE A 84 -8.32 2.71 22.51
N LEU A 85 -7.56 1.64 22.28
CA LEU A 85 -6.52 1.60 21.26
C LEU A 85 -7.09 1.40 19.85
N GLY A 86 -8.36 1.05 19.72
CA GLY A 86 -9.01 0.77 18.45
C GLY A 86 -8.41 -0.42 17.69
N VAL A 87 -7.83 -1.41 18.40
CA VAL A 87 -7.15 -2.56 17.77
C VAL A 87 -8.12 -3.39 16.93
N LEU A 88 -9.37 -3.50 17.38
CA LEU A 88 -10.45 -4.23 16.71
C LEU A 88 -11.41 -3.30 15.97
N SER A 89 -11.17 -1.99 16.00
CA SER A 89 -12.03 -1.02 15.35
C SER A 89 -11.86 -1.14 13.84
N SER A 90 -12.88 -1.69 13.19
CA SER A 90 -12.96 -1.64 11.74
C SER A 90 -13.12 -0.20 11.30
N ASN A 91 -12.21 0.29 10.46
CA ASN A 91 -12.35 1.59 9.80
C ASN A 91 -13.41 1.55 8.67
N THR A 92 -14.38 0.63 8.74
CA THR A 92 -15.47 0.60 7.76
C THR A 92 -16.15 1.95 7.81
N PRO A 93 -16.10 2.72 6.71
CA PRO A 93 -16.61 4.07 6.73
C PRO A 93 -18.12 4.01 6.92
N ASP A 94 -18.61 4.80 7.88
CA ASP A 94 -20.03 4.87 8.18
C ASP A 94 -20.82 5.26 6.93
N ARG A 95 -21.68 4.34 6.48
CA ARG A 95 -22.49 4.49 5.26
C ARG A 95 -23.42 5.70 5.37
N GLU A 96 -23.98 5.97 6.54
CA GLU A 96 -24.87 7.12 6.76
C GLU A 96 -24.10 8.42 6.55
N LYS A 97 -22.91 8.52 7.13
CA LYS A 97 -22.01 9.66 6.94
C LYS A 97 -21.62 9.85 5.47
N ILE A 98 -21.32 8.77 4.74
CA ILE A 98 -21.03 8.85 3.30
C ILE A 98 -22.25 9.36 2.52
N LEU A 99 -23.44 8.84 2.81
CA LEU A 99 -24.67 9.26 2.14
C LEU A 99 -25.01 10.72 2.41
N GLN A 100 -24.81 11.20 3.63
CA GLN A 100 -25.00 12.60 3.98
C GLN A 100 -24.05 13.49 3.18
N MET A 101 -22.74 13.17 3.18
CA MET A 101 -21.75 13.91 2.39
C MET A 101 -22.06 13.88 0.89
N ALA A 102 -22.52 12.73 0.37
CA ALA A 102 -22.91 12.59 -1.02
C ALA A 102 -24.12 13.47 -1.35
N ASN A 103 -25.15 13.50 -0.49
CA ASN A 103 -26.31 14.35 -0.68
C ASN A 103 -25.93 15.83 -0.72
N ASP A 104 -25.12 16.28 0.24
CA ASP A 104 -24.66 17.68 0.31
C ASP A 104 -23.87 18.10 -0.94
N LYS A 105 -23.04 17.20 -1.49
CA LYS A 105 -22.29 17.46 -2.73
C LYS A 105 -23.17 17.38 -3.98
N ASN A 106 -24.09 16.42 -4.04
CA ASN A 106 -24.95 16.20 -5.21
C ASN A 106 -26.08 17.24 -5.33
N GLN A 107 -26.35 18.03 -4.29
CA GLN A 107 -27.24 19.19 -4.37
C GLN A 107 -26.71 20.30 -5.28
N GLN A 108 -25.40 20.36 -5.53
CA GLN A 108 -24.83 21.34 -6.44
C GLN A 108 -25.03 20.87 -7.90
N PRO A 109 -25.76 21.64 -8.73
CA PRO A 109 -25.96 21.26 -10.12
C PRO A 109 -24.63 21.27 -10.87
N LEU A 110 -24.52 20.40 -11.87
CA LEU A 110 -23.32 20.31 -12.69
C LEU A 110 -23.04 21.63 -13.42
N PRO A 111 -21.78 22.08 -13.48
CA PRO A 111 -21.41 23.26 -14.25
C PRO A 111 -21.77 23.10 -15.74
N GLN A 112 -22.19 24.19 -16.38
CA GLN A 112 -22.54 24.17 -17.80
C GLN A 112 -21.34 23.72 -18.67
N ILE A 113 -21.58 22.72 -19.52
CA ILE A 113 -20.61 22.22 -20.50
C ILE A 113 -20.61 23.20 -21.70
N ARG A 114 -19.42 23.66 -22.12
CA ARG A 114 -19.27 24.51 -23.31
C ARG A 114 -19.14 23.63 -24.57
N HIS A 115 -19.67 24.09 -25.70
CA HIS A 115 -19.63 23.40 -27.00
C HIS A 115 -18.26 23.39 -27.70
N ASN A 116 -17.19 23.81 -27.01
CA ASN A 116 -15.83 23.76 -27.56
C ASN A 116 -15.25 22.39 -27.24
N TYR A 117 -14.88 21.64 -28.29
CA TYR A 117 -14.23 20.35 -28.15
C TYR A 117 -12.85 20.52 -27.49
N GLY A 118 -12.59 19.84 -26.37
CA GLY A 118 -11.27 19.83 -25.70
C GLY A 118 -11.31 19.73 -24.17
N LEU A 119 -10.13 19.55 -23.56
CA LEU A 119 -9.97 19.52 -22.11
C LEU A 119 -10.04 20.95 -21.53
N LYS A 120 -10.91 21.14 -20.54
CA LYS A 120 -10.98 22.40 -19.78
C LYS A 120 -9.99 22.37 -18.62
N LEU A 121 -8.87 23.06 -18.78
CA LEU A 121 -7.96 23.32 -17.66
C LEU A 121 -8.59 24.35 -16.71
N PRO A 122 -8.29 24.27 -15.39
CA PRO A 122 -8.49 25.39 -14.47
C PRO A 122 -7.79 26.66 -14.97
N ASN A 123 -8.06 27.81 -14.35
CA ASN A 123 -7.27 29.03 -14.62
C ASN A 123 -5.77 28.72 -14.41
N ASP A 124 -4.89 29.35 -15.21
CA ASP A 124 -3.43 29.18 -15.15
C ASP A 124 -2.87 29.27 -13.72
N ARG A 125 -3.44 30.13 -12.88
CA ARG A 125 -3.06 30.27 -11.45
C ARG A 125 -3.35 29.04 -10.58
N PHE A 126 -4.30 28.20 -11.00
CA PHE A 126 -4.62 26.91 -10.38
C PHE A 126 -3.95 25.74 -11.11
N CYS A 127 -3.18 26.01 -12.16
CA CYS A 127 -2.37 25.01 -12.84
C CYS A 127 -0.94 25.04 -12.25
N GLN A 128 -0.36 23.88 -11.99
CA GLN A 128 1.04 23.76 -11.54
C GLN A 128 2.00 23.94 -12.72
N LEU A 129 1.98 25.13 -13.33
CA LEU A 129 2.82 25.49 -14.48
C LEU A 129 4.02 26.36 -14.09
N GLN A 130 3.97 26.96 -12.90
CA GLN A 130 5.05 27.80 -12.39
C GLN A 130 6.19 26.94 -11.80
N GLN A 131 7.42 27.42 -11.94
CA GLN A 131 8.58 26.78 -11.34
C GLN A 131 8.46 26.77 -9.80
N ASN A 132 8.13 25.60 -9.24
CA ASN A 132 7.98 25.40 -7.79
C ASN A 132 9.30 25.01 -7.08
N PHE A 133 10.42 24.99 -7.82
CA PHE A 133 11.74 24.68 -7.28
C PHE A 133 12.80 25.51 -8.00
N VAL A 134 13.51 26.33 -7.24
CA VAL A 134 14.70 27.05 -7.72
C VAL A 134 15.89 26.41 -7.01
N TYR A 135 16.68 25.66 -7.78
CA TYR A 135 17.96 25.16 -7.28
C TYR A 135 18.90 26.35 -7.10
N LYS A 136 19.21 26.66 -5.84
CA LYS A 136 20.34 27.52 -5.52
C LYS A 136 21.53 26.61 -5.29
N ALA A 137 22.45 26.57 -6.24
CA ALA A 137 23.79 26.12 -5.95
C ALA A 137 24.38 27.16 -4.98
N ASP A 138 24.39 26.85 -3.68
CA ASP A 138 25.36 27.51 -2.82
C ASP A 138 26.74 27.06 -3.32
N ASP A 139 27.66 28.01 -3.56
CA ASP A 139 29.05 27.75 -3.98
C ASP A 139 29.88 27.02 -2.90
N SER A 140 29.24 26.46 -1.87
CA SER A 140 29.83 25.67 -0.80
C SER A 140 29.48 24.19 -0.92
N TYR A 141 29.67 23.60 -2.11
CA TYR A 141 29.87 22.15 -2.19
C TYR A 141 31.19 21.83 -1.48
N GLN A 142 31.11 21.45 -0.20
CA GLN A 142 32.14 20.58 0.37
C GLN A 142 32.00 19.24 -0.34
N GLU A 143 33.02 18.85 -1.11
CA GLU A 143 33.17 17.46 -1.55
C GLU A 143 33.10 16.57 -0.31
N MET A 144 31.99 15.86 -0.13
CA MET A 144 31.99 14.69 0.72
C MET A 144 32.82 13.64 0.00
N GLU A 145 33.96 13.26 0.58
CA GLU A 145 34.73 12.11 0.11
C GLU A 145 33.80 10.90 0.00
N MET A 146 33.56 10.45 -1.22
CA MET A 146 32.90 9.17 -1.47
C MET A 146 33.80 8.05 -0.94
N GLN A 147 33.49 7.54 0.25
CA GLN A 147 34.00 6.24 0.68
C GLN A 147 33.47 5.19 -0.30
N GLN A 148 34.34 4.66 -1.17
CA GLN A 148 33.98 3.59 -2.10
C GLN A 148 33.64 2.32 -1.30
N VAL A 149 32.35 2.05 -1.10
CA VAL A 149 31.89 0.74 -0.63
C VAL A 149 31.69 -0.13 -1.86
N ALA A 150 32.68 -0.98 -2.15
CA ALA A 150 32.64 -1.91 -3.27
C ALA A 150 31.45 -2.87 -3.16
N HIS A 151 30.37 -2.59 -3.89
CA HIS A 151 29.30 -3.54 -4.16
C HIS A 151 29.52 -4.12 -5.57
N PRO A 152 29.59 -5.44 -5.75
CA PRO A 152 29.68 -6.03 -7.07
C PRO A 152 28.39 -5.72 -7.86
N PRO A 153 28.47 -5.27 -9.12
CA PRO A 153 27.30 -4.87 -9.88
C PRO A 153 26.47 -6.10 -10.29
N ARG A 154 25.22 -6.19 -9.83
CA ARG A 154 24.20 -6.96 -10.56
C ARG A 154 23.71 -6.10 -11.72
N ILE A 155 24.15 -6.44 -12.93
CA ILE A 155 23.65 -5.84 -14.16
C ILE A 155 22.22 -6.37 -14.38
N ILE A 156 21.23 -5.51 -14.19
CA ILE A 156 19.89 -5.70 -14.77
C ILE A 156 19.89 -4.82 -16.02
N GLU A 157 19.84 -5.44 -17.19
CA GLU A 157 19.79 -4.71 -18.46
C GLU A 157 18.50 -3.88 -18.55
N PRO A 158 18.58 -2.57 -18.83
CA PRO A 158 17.39 -1.76 -19.05
C PRO A 158 16.74 -2.14 -20.39
N PRO A 159 15.40 -2.20 -20.49
CA PRO A 159 14.74 -2.40 -21.78
C PRO A 159 15.14 -1.26 -22.73
N SER A 160 15.65 -1.62 -23.91
CA SER A 160 16.33 -0.75 -24.89
C SER A 160 15.44 0.32 -25.56
N ALA A 161 14.28 0.64 -25.02
CA ALA A 161 13.36 1.63 -25.58
C ALA A 161 13.53 2.99 -24.89
N VAL A 162 14.63 3.69 -25.21
CA VAL A 162 14.74 5.13 -24.92
C VAL A 162 13.74 5.86 -25.82
N LEU A 163 12.62 6.31 -25.25
CA LEU A 163 11.63 7.12 -25.95
C LEU A 163 12.27 8.46 -26.34
N ARG A 164 12.65 8.59 -27.62
CA ARG A 164 13.16 9.87 -28.16
C ARG A 164 12.06 10.93 -28.19
N PRO A 165 12.37 12.22 -27.95
CA PRO A 165 11.38 13.32 -27.95
C PRO A 165 10.56 13.43 -29.24
N GLU A 166 11.14 13.02 -30.37
CA GLU A 166 10.51 12.88 -31.69
C GLU A 166 9.19 12.07 -31.65
N HIS A 167 9.11 11.05 -30.80
CA HIS A 167 7.97 10.13 -30.73
C HIS A 167 6.74 10.76 -30.06
N VAL A 168 6.94 11.79 -29.24
CA VAL A 168 5.84 12.49 -28.54
C VAL A 168 5.15 13.48 -29.48
N GLN A 169 5.91 14.15 -30.35
CA GLN A 169 5.35 15.13 -31.31
C GLN A 169 4.50 14.50 -32.42
N ASN A 170 4.73 13.21 -32.73
CA ASN A 170 3.98 12.48 -33.76
C ASN A 170 2.65 11.90 -33.27
N MET A 171 2.39 11.86 -31.96
CA MET A 171 1.10 11.37 -31.43
C MET A 171 -0.02 12.39 -31.55
N LEU A 172 0.28 13.69 -31.44
CA LEU A 172 -0.72 14.77 -31.63
C LEU A 172 -1.05 15.07 -33.10
N LYS A 173 -0.24 14.55 -34.05
CA LYS A 173 -0.43 14.74 -35.50
C LYS A 173 -1.14 13.58 -36.19
N ARG A 174 -1.49 12.51 -35.46
CA ARG A 174 -2.30 11.43 -36.04
C ARG A 174 -3.71 11.99 -36.27
N ARG A 175 -4.07 12.13 -37.54
CA ARG A 175 -5.46 12.36 -37.93
C ARG A 175 -6.28 11.17 -37.43
N ALA A 176 -7.44 11.44 -36.83
CA ALA A 176 -8.36 10.39 -36.41
C ALA A 176 -8.62 9.45 -37.60
N PRO A 177 -8.64 8.13 -37.41
CA PRO A 177 -9.21 7.24 -38.40
C PRO A 177 -10.67 7.63 -38.58
N GLU A 178 -11.04 7.93 -39.83
CA GLU A 178 -12.44 8.01 -40.24
C GLU A 178 -12.96 6.57 -40.19
N ASP A 179 -13.45 6.13 -39.03
CA ASP A 179 -14.19 4.89 -38.93
C ASP A 179 -15.66 5.19 -39.29
N ASP A 180 -16.06 4.58 -40.40
CA ASP A 180 -17.41 4.51 -40.95
C ASP A 180 -18.43 4.16 -39.85
N PHE A 181 -19.18 5.17 -39.42
CA PHE A 181 -20.39 5.02 -38.64
C PHE A 181 -21.58 4.90 -39.61
N ASP A 182 -21.70 3.78 -40.31
CA ASP A 182 -22.99 3.20 -40.74
C ASP A 182 -22.81 1.88 -41.51
N SER A 183 -23.16 0.77 -40.85
CA SER A 183 -23.91 -0.39 -41.39
C SER A 183 -24.23 -1.37 -40.27
#